data_AF-A0A2H2ZKV7-F1
#
_entry.id   AF-A0A2H2ZKV7-F1
#
_cell.length_a   1.000
_cell.length_b   1.000
_cell.length_c   1.000
_cell.angle_alpha   90.00
_cell.angle_beta   90.00
_cell.angle_gamma   90.00
#
_symmetry.space_group_name_H-M   'P 1'
#
loop_
_entity.id
_entity.type
_entity.pdbx_description
1 polymer ?
#
loop_
_entity_poly.entity_id
_entity_poly.type
_entity_poly.pdbx_seq_one_letter_code
_entity_poly.pdbx_strand_id
1 'polypeptide(L)'
;MADSGAVNGHSKAANGSTGESLAPYRSLFSHLFSWENPRDSAVAYVSVVASIAAVRYLSLVRWALGLSWMVLATTVAAEVAGKAVLNNGLASQLRPREYYTLPREAFDRLVSEAHGLINFLLVEAQRIVFVENVYASSAAFVVTLLSSLLIKVLPYWVLAIVATTIAFFAPLIYSRNQEFIDQQLKSAADVIGAQTAQVRDAAQKQADHLASVSKQYAGDYTEKVHEILRTRSLSPSAAKKSPVDFPSPPTEEPKAAEQPAPQEPIVA
;
A
#
# COMPACT_ATOMS: atom_id res chain seq x y z
N MET A 1 35.90 -25.70 34.19
CA MET A 1 34.46 -26.05 34.13
C MET A 1 33.76 -24.86 33.51
N ALA A 2 33.38 -25.02 32.24
CA ALA A 2 32.61 -24.03 31.50
C ALA A 2 31.15 -24.14 31.92
N ASP A 3 30.50 -23.01 32.16
CA ASP A 3 29.04 -22.94 32.14
C ASP A 3 28.64 -21.86 31.14
N SER A 4 27.94 -22.32 30.10
CA SER A 4 27.36 -21.57 29.01
C SER A 4 25.88 -21.89 29.02
N GLY A 5 25.04 -20.87 29.03
CA GLY A 5 23.59 -20.99 28.81
C GLY A 5 22.81 -20.19 29.86
N ALA A 6 21.81 -19.39 29.54
CA ALA A 6 21.22 -19.07 28.25
C ALA A 6 20.50 -17.71 28.42
N VAL A 7 20.91 -16.74 27.62
CA VAL A 7 20.00 -15.68 27.15
C VAL A 7 18.96 -16.39 26.29
N ASN A 8 17.67 -16.22 26.56
CA ASN A 8 16.56 -16.16 25.58
C ASN A 8 15.20 -16.38 26.27
N GLY A 9 14.50 -15.29 26.59
CA GLY A 9 13.18 -15.35 27.20
C GLY A 9 12.26 -14.17 26.88
N HIS A 10 12.44 -13.46 25.75
CA HIS A 10 11.64 -12.26 25.44
C HIS A 10 10.92 -12.23 24.08
N SER A 11 10.83 -13.35 23.35
CA SER A 11 10.17 -13.35 22.02
C SER A 11 8.94 -14.26 21.93
N LYS A 12 8.10 -14.31 22.97
CA LYS A 12 6.86 -15.12 22.97
C LYS A 12 5.61 -14.37 23.48
N ALA A 13 5.52 -13.07 23.24
CA ALA A 13 4.34 -12.27 23.64
C ALA A 13 3.68 -11.46 22.49
N ALA A 14 4.24 -11.46 21.27
CA ALA A 14 3.72 -10.61 20.18
C ALA A 14 2.59 -11.24 19.34
N ASN A 15 2.43 -12.58 19.37
CA ASN A 15 1.52 -13.27 18.43
C ASN A 15 0.31 -13.94 19.10
N GLY A 16 0.17 -13.88 20.44
CA GLY A 16 -0.81 -14.67 21.18
C GLY A 16 -2.20 -14.07 21.32
N SER A 17 -2.33 -12.74 21.41
CA SER A 17 -3.62 -12.08 21.69
C SER A 17 -4.29 -11.45 20.46
N THR A 18 -3.54 -11.25 19.38
CA THR A 18 -4.03 -10.64 18.15
C THR A 18 -4.85 -11.64 17.32
N GLY A 19 -4.53 -12.93 17.38
CA GLY A 19 -5.26 -13.97 16.63
C GLY A 19 -6.68 -14.24 17.16
N GLU A 20 -6.86 -14.21 18.48
CA GLU A 20 -8.12 -14.55 19.13
C GLU A 20 -9.14 -13.39 19.10
N SER A 21 -8.65 -12.14 19.19
CA SER A 21 -9.49 -10.93 19.10
C SER A 21 -9.93 -10.56 17.68
N LEU A 22 -9.24 -11.05 16.64
CA LEU A 22 -9.57 -10.77 15.24
C LEU A 22 -10.54 -11.79 14.60
N ALA A 23 -10.75 -12.93 15.24
CA ALA A 23 -11.65 -13.97 14.75
C ALA A 23 -13.12 -13.48 14.57
N PRO A 24 -13.70 -12.69 15.51
CA PRO A 24 -15.06 -12.16 15.33
C PRO A 24 -15.18 -11.19 14.16
N TYR A 25 -14.17 -10.34 13.92
CA TYR A 25 -14.22 -9.39 12.81
C TYR A 25 -14.13 -10.09 11.47
N ARG A 26 -13.22 -11.07 11.34
CA ARG A 26 -13.08 -11.84 10.10
C ARG A 26 -14.38 -12.53 9.74
N SER A 27 -15.04 -13.20 10.68
CA SER A 27 -16.32 -13.87 10.40
C SER A 27 -17.43 -12.87 10.04
N LEU A 28 -17.54 -11.73 10.72
CA LEU A 28 -18.49 -10.68 10.37
C LEU A 28 -18.26 -10.15 8.96
N PHE A 29 -17.01 -9.86 8.60
CA PHE A 29 -16.66 -9.42 7.25
C PHE A 29 -16.93 -10.52 6.22
N SER A 30 -16.60 -11.77 6.51
CA SER A 30 -16.93 -12.90 5.63
C SER A 30 -18.42 -13.03 5.39
N HIS A 31 -19.27 -12.90 6.42
CA HIS A 31 -20.72 -12.96 6.27
C HIS A 31 -21.29 -11.74 5.53
N LEU A 32 -20.80 -10.53 5.82
CA LEU A 32 -21.30 -9.30 5.19
C LEU A 32 -20.88 -9.20 3.72
N PHE A 33 -19.65 -9.61 3.39
CA PHE A 33 -19.09 -9.49 2.04
C PHE A 33 -19.35 -10.70 1.13
N SER A 34 -19.71 -11.86 1.68
CA SER A 34 -20.07 -13.04 0.87
C SER A 34 -21.45 -12.92 0.21
N TRP A 35 -22.27 -11.94 0.60
CA TRP A 35 -23.66 -11.80 0.14
C TRP A 35 -24.51 -13.06 0.32
N GLU A 36 -24.16 -13.91 1.30
CA GLU A 36 -24.90 -15.14 1.62
C GLU A 36 -26.37 -14.82 1.98
N ASN A 37 -26.59 -13.73 2.71
CA ASN A 37 -27.89 -13.10 2.91
C ASN A 37 -27.94 -11.72 2.22
N PRO A 38 -28.51 -11.63 1.00
CA PRO A 38 -28.42 -10.40 0.20
C PRO A 38 -29.15 -9.21 0.84
N ARG A 39 -30.12 -9.46 1.73
CA ARG A 39 -30.83 -8.41 2.47
C ARG A 39 -29.94 -7.75 3.51
N ASP A 40 -29.22 -8.53 4.30
CA ASP A 40 -28.39 -8.03 5.40
C ASP A 40 -27.17 -7.28 4.84
N SER A 41 -26.53 -7.82 3.81
CA SER A 41 -25.44 -7.15 3.08
C SER A 41 -25.90 -5.86 2.40
N ALA A 42 -27.11 -5.83 1.81
CA ALA A 42 -27.65 -4.62 1.19
C ALA A 42 -27.98 -3.54 2.23
N VAL A 43 -28.58 -3.91 3.37
CA VAL A 43 -28.85 -2.97 4.47
C VAL A 43 -27.55 -2.41 5.04
N ALA A 44 -26.53 -3.26 5.23
CA ALA A 44 -25.21 -2.82 5.65
C ALA A 44 -24.61 -1.82 4.65
N TYR A 45 -24.61 -2.13 3.35
CA TYR A 45 -24.11 -1.24 2.30
C TYR A 45 -24.86 0.11 2.30
N VAL A 46 -26.19 0.09 2.27
CA VAL A 46 -27.00 1.30 2.27
C VAL A 46 -26.78 2.11 3.54
N SER A 47 -26.66 1.48 4.71
CA SER A 47 -26.38 2.18 5.97
C SER A 47 -25.02 2.88 5.95
N VAL A 48 -23.98 2.24 5.40
CA VAL A 48 -22.65 2.83 5.28
C VAL A 48 -22.68 4.00 4.29
N VAL A 49 -23.26 3.83 3.11
CA VAL A 49 -23.38 4.91 2.11
C VAL A 49 -24.23 6.07 2.65
N ALA A 50 -25.34 5.78 3.32
CA ALA A 50 -26.17 6.78 3.96
C ALA A 50 -25.42 7.50 5.08
N SER A 51 -24.56 6.82 5.85
CA SER A 51 -23.73 7.45 6.87
C SER A 51 -22.69 8.40 6.26
N ILE A 52 -22.05 8.01 5.14
CA ILE A 52 -21.09 8.86 4.41
C ILE A 52 -21.80 10.10 3.87
N ALA A 53 -22.98 9.92 3.27
CA ALA A 53 -23.81 11.03 2.81
C ALA A 53 -24.26 11.90 3.99
N ALA A 54 -24.67 11.30 5.11
CA ALA A 54 -25.14 12.02 6.27
C ALA A 54 -24.03 12.90 6.87
N VAL A 55 -22.81 12.38 7.05
CA VAL A 55 -21.69 13.20 7.54
C VAL A 55 -21.38 14.38 6.62
N ARG A 56 -21.57 14.21 5.30
CA ARG A 56 -21.34 15.28 4.31
C ARG A 56 -22.46 16.33 4.29
N TYR A 57 -23.72 15.91 4.35
CA TYR A 57 -24.87 16.77 4.14
C TYR A 57 -25.49 17.26 5.45
N LEU A 58 -25.54 16.40 6.47
CA LEU A 58 -25.90 16.81 7.82
C LEU A 58 -24.65 17.42 8.45
N SER A 59 -24.66 18.75 8.57
CA SER A 59 -23.65 19.48 9.34
C SER A 59 -23.85 19.23 10.84
N LEU A 60 -23.74 17.99 11.32
CA LEU A 60 -24.03 17.56 12.70
C LEU A 60 -23.36 18.47 13.73
N VAL A 61 -22.09 18.82 13.50
CA VAL A 61 -21.34 19.75 14.36
C VAL A 61 -21.98 21.14 14.37
N ARG A 62 -22.38 21.67 13.21
CA ARG A 62 -23.02 23.00 13.11
C ARG A 62 -24.40 23.01 13.75
N TRP A 63 -25.19 21.95 13.57
CA TRP A 63 -26.48 21.80 14.23
C TRP A 63 -26.33 21.62 15.73
N ALA A 64 -25.37 20.81 16.19
CA ALA A 64 -25.09 20.59 17.60
C ALA A 64 -24.63 21.89 18.29
N LEU A 65 -23.67 22.60 17.71
CA LEU A 65 -23.24 23.92 18.20
C LEU A 65 -24.38 24.94 18.13
N GLY A 66 -25.14 24.92 17.04
CA GLY A 66 -26.36 25.71 16.82
C GLY A 66 -27.38 25.55 17.94
N LEU A 67 -27.79 24.31 18.21
CA LEU A 67 -28.72 23.99 19.27
C LEU A 67 -28.14 24.29 20.65
N SER A 68 -26.86 23.99 20.87
CA SER A 68 -26.18 24.26 22.14
C SER A 68 -26.21 25.74 22.49
N TRP A 69 -25.87 26.63 21.56
CA TRP A 69 -25.89 28.06 21.84
C TRP A 69 -27.32 28.58 22.03
N MET A 70 -28.31 28.06 21.29
CA MET A 70 -29.72 28.45 21.47
C MET A 70 -30.23 28.05 22.85
N VAL A 71 -29.94 26.83 23.30
CA VAL A 71 -30.31 26.32 24.62
C VAL A 71 -29.62 27.13 25.72
N LEU A 72 -28.31 27.37 25.60
CA LEU A 72 -27.56 28.17 26.55
C LEU A 72 -28.06 29.61 26.61
N ALA A 73 -28.27 30.26 25.46
CA ALA A 73 -28.78 31.63 25.39
C ALA A 73 -30.18 31.73 26.02
N THR A 74 -31.06 30.78 25.72
CA THR A 74 -32.41 30.72 26.31
C THR A 74 -32.35 30.55 27.82
N THR A 75 -31.50 29.64 28.30
CA THR A 75 -31.35 29.35 29.75
C THR A 75 -30.77 30.56 30.49
N VAL A 76 -29.74 31.20 29.93
CA VAL A 76 -29.14 32.41 30.50
C VAL A 76 -30.12 33.58 30.48
N ALA A 77 -30.84 33.80 29.39
CA ALA A 77 -31.85 34.85 29.30
C ALA A 77 -32.98 34.65 30.32
N ALA A 78 -33.47 33.42 30.48
CA ALA A 78 -34.48 33.08 31.48
C ALA A 78 -33.98 33.29 32.92
N GLU A 79 -32.72 32.98 33.21
CA GLU A 79 -32.12 33.19 34.53
C GLU A 79 -31.95 34.70 34.83
N VAL A 80 -31.48 35.49 33.85
CA VAL A 80 -31.32 36.95 34.00
C VAL A 80 -32.67 37.64 34.15
N ALA A 81 -33.64 37.33 33.29
CA ALA A 81 -34.99 37.89 33.37
C ALA A 81 -35.71 37.46 34.67
N GLY A 82 -35.55 36.19 35.08
CA GLY A 82 -36.09 35.68 36.33
C GLY A 82 -35.54 36.44 37.54
N LYS A 83 -34.23 36.66 37.59
CA LYS A 83 -33.59 37.46 38.65
C LYS A 83 -34.04 38.92 38.64
N ALA A 84 -34.21 39.51 37.45
CA ALA A 84 -34.62 40.90 37.32
C ALA A 84 -36.09 41.17 37.73
N VAL A 85 -37.00 40.23 37.44
CA VAL A 85 -38.44 40.42 37.67
C VAL A 85 -38.92 39.75 38.96
N LEU A 86 -38.46 38.53 39.25
CA LEU A 86 -38.93 37.71 40.37
C LEU A 86 -37.95 37.67 41.55
N ASN A 87 -36.80 38.34 41.45
CA ASN A 87 -35.70 38.32 42.42
C ASN A 87 -35.18 36.89 42.73
N ASN A 88 -35.50 35.93 41.86
CA ASN A 88 -35.18 34.50 41.98
C ASN A 88 -34.92 33.92 40.58
N GLY A 89 -33.92 33.03 40.47
CA GLY A 89 -33.57 32.40 39.19
C GLY A 89 -34.55 31.29 38.80
N LEU A 90 -34.99 31.27 37.54
CA LEU A 90 -35.93 30.27 37.01
C LEU A 90 -35.22 29.00 36.55
N ALA A 91 -34.02 29.11 35.97
CA ALA A 91 -33.26 27.96 35.51
C ALA A 91 -32.61 27.21 36.69
N SER A 92 -32.22 27.95 37.73
CA SER A 92 -31.66 27.37 38.96
C SER A 92 -32.66 26.53 39.77
N GLN A 93 -33.96 26.77 39.64
CA GLN A 93 -35.01 25.96 40.26
C GLN A 93 -35.24 24.62 39.55
N LEU A 94 -34.92 24.54 38.26
CA LEU A 94 -35.08 23.34 37.43
C LEU A 94 -33.87 22.40 37.50
N ARG A 95 -32.99 22.55 38.50
CA ARG A 95 -31.74 21.78 38.60
C ARG A 95 -32.02 20.28 38.73
N PRO A 96 -31.48 19.42 37.84
CA PRO A 96 -31.61 17.97 37.95
C PRO A 96 -30.98 17.44 39.24
N ARG A 97 -31.62 16.44 39.86
CA ARG A 97 -31.11 15.77 41.07
C ARG A 97 -29.91 14.86 40.81
N GLU A 98 -29.80 14.32 39.59
CA GLU A 98 -28.68 13.49 39.16
C GLU A 98 -28.23 13.88 37.76
N TYR A 99 -26.91 13.85 37.53
CA TYR A 99 -26.32 14.04 36.22
C TYR A 99 -26.07 12.68 35.59
N TYR A 100 -26.47 12.52 34.33
CA TYR A 100 -26.15 11.31 33.56
C TYR A 100 -24.63 11.20 33.38
N THR A 101 -24.06 10.08 33.79
CA THR A 101 -22.65 9.74 33.58
C THR A 101 -22.51 8.61 32.57
N LEU A 102 -21.37 8.57 31.89
CA LEU A 102 -21.06 7.51 30.94
C LEU A 102 -20.48 6.30 31.71
N PRO A 103 -20.99 5.07 31.53
CA PRO A 103 -20.44 3.89 32.19
C PRO A 103 -19.00 3.64 31.72
N ARG A 104 -18.11 3.41 32.69
CA ARG A 104 -16.66 3.26 32.42
C ARG A 104 -16.38 2.03 31.57
N GLU A 105 -17.15 0.98 31.79
CA GLU A 105 -17.02 -0.31 31.13
C GLU A 105 -17.27 -0.20 29.62
N ALA A 106 -18.25 0.62 29.22
CA ALA A 106 -18.52 0.85 27.80
C ALA A 106 -17.38 1.63 27.14
N PHE A 107 -16.84 2.64 27.83
CA PHE A 107 -15.71 3.41 27.35
C PHE A 107 -14.45 2.56 27.21
N ASP A 108 -14.11 1.76 28.23
CA ASP A 108 -12.92 0.92 28.21
C ASP A 108 -13.01 -0.18 27.13
N ARG A 109 -14.21 -0.72 26.87
CA ARG A 109 -14.45 -1.64 25.73
C ARG A 109 -14.18 -0.96 24.39
N LEU A 110 -14.76 0.22 24.15
CA LEU A 110 -14.58 0.96 22.90
C LEU A 110 -13.11 1.34 22.67
N VAL A 111 -12.42 1.79 23.72
CA VAL A 111 -11.00 2.14 23.63
C VAL A 111 -10.14 0.90 23.38
N SER A 112 -10.46 -0.23 24.02
CA SER A 112 -9.74 -1.49 23.81
C SER A 112 -9.90 -2.00 22.37
N GLU A 113 -11.11 -1.95 21.81
CA GLU A 113 -11.38 -2.33 20.43
C GLU A 113 -10.65 -1.41 19.44
N ALA A 114 -10.72 -0.09 19.65
CA ALA A 114 -10.01 0.88 18.83
C ALA A 114 -8.50 0.66 18.88
N HIS A 115 -7.95 0.37 20.06
CA HIS A 115 -6.53 0.09 20.23
C HIS A 115 -6.11 -1.17 19.48
N GLY A 116 -6.88 -2.26 19.60
CA GLY A 116 -6.64 -3.49 18.86
C GLY A 116 -6.67 -3.28 17.35
N LEU A 117 -7.64 -2.52 16.85
CA LEU A 117 -7.77 -2.21 15.42
C LEU A 117 -6.60 -1.36 14.90
N ILE A 118 -6.20 -0.32 15.63
CA ILE A 118 -5.05 0.52 15.26
C ILE A 118 -3.78 -0.32 15.22
N ASN A 119 -3.57 -1.18 16.22
CA ASN A 119 -2.38 -2.03 16.27
C ASN A 119 -2.37 -3.05 15.12
N PHE A 120 -3.51 -3.65 14.80
CA PHE A 120 -3.65 -4.53 13.64
C PHE A 120 -3.30 -3.81 12.33
N LEU A 121 -3.86 -2.62 12.10
CA LEU A 121 -3.54 -1.83 10.91
C LEU A 121 -2.06 -1.45 10.85
N LEU A 122 -1.45 -1.11 11.99
CA LEU A 122 -0.05 -0.72 12.03
C LEU A 122 0.87 -1.89 11.67
N VAL A 123 0.62 -3.08 12.23
CA VAL A 123 1.38 -4.29 11.91
C VAL A 123 1.19 -4.70 10.45
N GLU A 124 -0.04 -4.66 9.93
CA GLU A 124 -0.30 -5.02 8.53
C GLU A 124 0.30 -3.99 7.56
N ALA A 125 0.28 -2.70 7.89
CA ALA A 125 0.93 -1.66 7.11
C ALA A 125 2.45 -1.87 7.06
N GLN A 126 3.09 -2.18 8.19
CA GLN A 126 4.50 -2.55 8.24
C GLN A 126 4.78 -3.76 7.35
N ARG A 127 3.97 -4.81 7.46
CA ARG A 127 4.06 -6.02 6.63
C ARG A 127 3.99 -5.73 5.13
N ILE A 128 3.12 -4.82 4.72
CA ILE A 128 2.99 -4.36 3.32
C ILE A 128 4.24 -3.59 2.88
N VAL A 129 4.74 -2.66 3.70
CA VAL A 129 5.93 -1.84 3.38
C VAL A 129 7.20 -2.69 3.33
N PHE A 130 7.34 -3.66 4.24
CA PHE A 130 8.46 -4.60 4.26
C PHE A 130 8.32 -5.76 3.28
N VAL A 131 7.22 -5.82 2.51
CA VAL A 131 6.99 -6.83 1.49
C VAL A 131 7.08 -8.26 2.05
N GLU A 132 6.55 -8.50 3.26
CA GLU A 132 6.50 -9.89 3.77
C GLU A 132 5.52 -10.73 2.94
N ASN A 133 4.57 -10.09 2.25
CA ASN A 133 3.71 -10.73 1.26
C ASN A 133 3.67 -9.89 -0.03
N VAL A 134 4.32 -10.40 -1.07
CA VAL A 134 4.39 -9.76 -2.39
C VAL A 134 3.01 -9.52 -2.99
N TYR A 135 2.06 -10.42 -2.78
CA TYR A 135 0.68 -10.25 -3.26
C TYR A 135 -0.03 -9.09 -2.55
N ALA A 136 0.13 -8.99 -1.22
CA ALA A 136 -0.47 -7.90 -0.46
C ALA A 136 0.15 -6.55 -0.83
N SER A 137 1.48 -6.49 -0.97
CA SER A 137 2.18 -5.25 -1.34
C SER A 137 1.87 -4.80 -2.77
N SER A 138 1.80 -5.72 -3.74
CA SER A 138 1.41 -5.39 -5.12
C SER A 138 -0.04 -4.94 -5.22
N ALA A 139 -0.96 -5.58 -4.49
CA ALA A 139 -2.35 -5.13 -4.39
C ALA A 139 -2.43 -3.72 -3.77
N ALA A 140 -1.71 -3.46 -2.68
CA ALA A 140 -1.66 -2.16 -2.04
C ALA A 140 -1.09 -1.07 -2.97
N PHE A 141 -0.08 -1.40 -3.78
CA PHE A 141 0.46 -0.51 -4.80
C PHE A 141 -0.60 -0.13 -5.85
N VAL A 142 -1.31 -1.12 -6.41
CA VAL A 142 -2.38 -0.88 -7.40
C VAL A 142 -3.49 -0.03 -6.80
N VAL A 143 -3.95 -0.35 -5.58
CA VAL A 143 -4.98 0.43 -4.88
C VAL A 143 -4.53 1.87 -4.65
N THR A 144 -3.28 2.08 -4.24
CA THR A 144 -2.72 3.41 -4.01
C THR A 144 -2.58 4.19 -5.31
N LEU A 145 -2.13 3.54 -6.39
CA LEU A 145 -2.02 4.12 -7.72
C LEU A 145 -3.39 4.58 -8.24
N LEU A 146 -4.38 3.70 -8.21
CA LEU A 146 -5.74 4.02 -8.64
C LEU A 146 -6.34 5.14 -7.79
N SER A 147 -6.13 5.10 -6.47
CA SER A 147 -6.59 6.16 -5.57
C SER A 147 -5.93 7.50 -5.89
N SER A 148 -4.63 7.51 -6.18
CA SER A 148 -3.89 8.71 -6.58
C SER A 148 -4.41 9.32 -7.88
N LEU A 149 -4.80 8.48 -8.85
CA LEU A 149 -5.45 8.92 -10.08
C LEU A 149 -6.85 9.47 -9.82
N LEU A 150 -7.65 8.80 -8.97
CA LEU A 150 -9.02 9.18 -8.68
C LEU A 150 -9.13 10.49 -7.88
N ILE A 151 -8.21 10.76 -6.94
CA ILE A 151 -8.22 12.01 -6.14
C ILE A 151 -8.12 13.26 -7.02
N LYS A 152 -7.49 13.15 -8.20
CA LYS A 152 -7.41 14.27 -9.15
C LYS A 152 -8.75 14.58 -9.82
N VAL A 153 -9.68 13.62 -9.84
CA VAL A 153 -10.94 13.69 -10.61
C VAL A 153 -12.16 13.76 -9.69
N LEU A 154 -12.12 13.08 -8.54
CA LEU A 154 -13.25 12.91 -7.62
C LEU A 154 -13.00 13.60 -6.28
N PRO A 155 -14.03 14.22 -5.67
CA PRO A 155 -13.94 14.71 -4.31
C PRO A 155 -13.90 13.55 -3.29
N TYR A 156 -13.30 13.77 -2.13
CA TYR A 156 -13.04 12.73 -1.12
C TYR A 156 -14.28 11.92 -0.69
N TRP A 157 -15.45 12.54 -0.63
CA TRP A 157 -16.69 11.84 -0.24
C TRP A 157 -17.16 10.84 -1.31
N VAL A 158 -16.98 11.16 -2.60
CA VAL A 158 -17.26 10.22 -3.70
C VAL A 158 -16.23 9.10 -3.69
N LEU A 159 -14.97 9.40 -3.40
CA LEU A 159 -13.93 8.37 -3.24
C LEU A 159 -14.30 7.37 -2.14
N ALA A 160 -14.85 7.84 -1.01
CA ALA A 160 -15.33 6.98 0.06
C ALA A 160 -16.51 6.07 -0.38
N ILE A 161 -17.44 6.60 -1.17
CA ILE A 161 -18.55 5.81 -1.76
C ILE A 161 -18.01 4.77 -2.76
N VAL A 162 -17.05 5.15 -3.58
CA VAL A 162 -16.42 4.23 -4.54
C VAL A 162 -15.66 3.12 -3.79
N ALA A 163 -14.87 3.47 -2.78
CA ALA A 163 -14.13 2.50 -1.97
C ALA A 163 -15.08 1.51 -1.27
N THR A 164 -16.17 2.00 -0.68
CA THR A 164 -17.18 1.14 -0.04
C THR A 164 -17.91 0.27 -1.05
N THR A 165 -18.21 0.79 -2.24
CA THR A 165 -18.79 0.00 -3.33
C THR A 165 -17.84 -1.10 -3.78
N ILE A 166 -16.55 -0.80 -3.97
CA ILE A 166 -15.55 -1.82 -4.32
C ILE A 166 -15.45 -2.87 -3.19
N ALA A 167 -15.41 -2.46 -1.93
CA ALA A 167 -15.33 -3.39 -0.80
C ALA A 167 -16.51 -4.37 -0.74
N PHE A 168 -17.74 -3.90 -1.00
CA PHE A 168 -18.93 -4.76 -0.99
C PHE A 168 -19.11 -5.60 -2.26
N PHE A 169 -18.82 -5.03 -3.43
CA PHE A 169 -19.13 -5.67 -4.71
C PHE A 169 -17.95 -6.46 -5.31
N ALA A 170 -16.70 -6.15 -4.97
CA ALA A 170 -15.55 -6.94 -5.46
C ALA A 170 -15.61 -8.42 -5.06
N PRO A 171 -15.84 -8.81 -3.78
CA PRO A 171 -15.96 -10.21 -3.41
C PRO A 171 -17.19 -10.88 -4.05
N LEU A 172 -18.29 -10.15 -4.25
CA LEU A 172 -19.48 -10.66 -4.95
C LEU A 172 -19.19 -10.99 -6.42
N ILE A 173 -18.54 -10.07 -7.13
CA ILE A 173 -18.17 -10.26 -8.54
C ILE A 173 -17.19 -11.42 -8.68
N TYR A 174 -16.24 -11.54 -7.75
CA TYR A 174 -15.29 -12.65 -7.71
C TYR A 174 -16.01 -13.98 -7.49
N SER A 175 -16.81 -14.11 -6.44
CA SER A 175 -17.55 -15.35 -6.15
C SER A 175 -18.45 -15.79 -7.31
N ARG A 176 -19.13 -14.84 -7.96
CA ARG A 176 -20.04 -15.14 -9.08
C ARG A 176 -19.32 -15.58 -10.36
N ASN A 177 -18.09 -15.12 -10.60
CA ASN A 177 -17.34 -15.37 -11.84
C ASN A 177 -16.00 -16.06 -11.58
N GLN A 178 -15.90 -16.79 -10.47
CA GLN A 178 -14.63 -17.30 -9.96
C GLN A 178 -13.92 -18.18 -11.00
N GLU A 179 -14.64 -19.11 -11.62
CA GLU A 179 -14.07 -20.00 -12.63
C GLU A 179 -13.48 -19.23 -13.82
N PHE A 180 -14.16 -18.19 -14.28
CA PHE A 180 -13.69 -17.37 -15.40
C PHE A 180 -12.47 -16.55 -15.01
N ILE A 181 -12.50 -15.91 -13.84
CA ILE A 181 -11.40 -15.07 -13.35
C ILE A 181 -10.16 -15.93 -13.08
N ASP A 182 -10.32 -17.09 -12.45
CA ASP A 182 -9.22 -18.01 -12.15
C ASP A 182 -8.62 -18.59 -13.44
N GLN A 183 -9.44 -18.90 -14.45
CA GLN A 183 -8.95 -19.32 -15.77
C GLN A 183 -8.14 -18.23 -16.46
N GLN A 184 -8.61 -16.97 -16.44
CA GLN A 184 -7.90 -15.85 -17.05
C GLN A 184 -6.59 -15.55 -16.32
N LEU A 185 -6.61 -15.60 -14.99
CA LEU A 185 -5.42 -15.38 -14.17
C LEU A 185 -4.38 -16.48 -14.41
N LYS A 186 -4.83 -17.74 -14.51
CA LYS A 186 -3.95 -18.87 -14.83
C LYS A 186 -3.37 -18.75 -16.24
N SER A 187 -4.20 -18.43 -17.23
CA SER A 187 -3.74 -18.23 -18.62
C SER A 187 -2.73 -17.09 -18.70
N ALA A 188 -2.96 -15.98 -18.00
CA ALA A 188 -2.03 -14.86 -17.95
C ALA A 188 -0.72 -15.25 -17.24
N ALA A 189 -0.80 -15.98 -16.13
CA ALA A 189 0.38 -16.47 -15.41
C ALA A 189 1.20 -17.44 -16.26
N ASP A 190 0.54 -18.34 -17.00
CA ASP A 190 1.20 -19.29 -17.91
C ASP A 190 1.88 -18.56 -19.08
N VAL A 191 1.25 -17.53 -19.65
CA VAL A 191 1.85 -16.70 -20.71
C VAL A 191 3.04 -15.91 -20.20
N ILE A 192 2.93 -15.26 -19.03
CA ILE A 192 4.03 -14.52 -18.41
C ILE A 192 5.17 -15.48 -18.04
N GLY A 193 4.85 -16.66 -17.51
CA GLY A 193 5.81 -17.72 -17.20
C GLY A 193 6.54 -18.21 -18.45
N ALA A 194 5.82 -18.45 -19.55
CA ALA A 194 6.39 -18.84 -20.83
C ALA A 194 7.30 -17.76 -21.41
N GLN A 195 6.91 -16.49 -21.34
CA GLN A 195 7.75 -15.36 -21.79
C GLN A 195 8.99 -15.20 -20.90
N THR A 196 8.84 -15.37 -19.59
CA THR A 196 9.97 -15.31 -18.65
C THR A 196 10.94 -16.46 -18.88
N ALA A 197 10.44 -17.66 -19.18
CA ALA A 197 11.26 -18.82 -19.54
C ALA A 197 12.00 -18.59 -20.87
N GLN A 198 11.33 -18.02 -21.88
CA GLN A 198 11.97 -17.67 -23.16
C GLN A 198 13.08 -16.63 -23.00
N VAL A 199 12.86 -15.59 -22.20
CA VAL A 199 13.89 -14.57 -21.90
C VAL A 199 15.04 -15.20 -21.12
N ARG A 200 14.75 -16.07 -20.16
CA ARG A 200 15.78 -16.80 -19.40
C ARG A 200 16.60 -17.74 -20.29
N ASP A 201 15.96 -18.48 -21.19
CA ASP A 201 16.62 -19.37 -22.13
C ASP A 201 17.47 -18.60 -23.15
N ALA A 202 16.98 -17.44 -23.62
CA ALA A 202 17.75 -16.55 -24.50
C ALA A 202 18.97 -15.95 -23.77
N ALA A 203 18.80 -15.53 -22.52
CA ALA A 203 19.89 -15.05 -21.68
C ALA A 203 20.91 -16.16 -21.37
N GLN A 204 20.44 -17.38 -21.11
CA GLN A 204 21.30 -18.55 -20.88
C GLN A 204 22.09 -18.90 -22.14
N LYS A 205 21.46 -18.91 -23.31
CA LYS A 205 22.15 -19.12 -24.60
C LYS A 205 23.18 -18.04 -24.91
N GLN A 206 22.89 -16.78 -24.59
CA GLN A 206 23.87 -15.70 -24.74
C GLN A 206 25.02 -15.84 -23.74
N ALA A 207 24.74 -16.21 -22.49
CA ALA A 207 25.77 -16.48 -21.49
C ALA A 207 26.65 -17.68 -21.88
N ASP A 208 26.05 -18.77 -22.37
CA ASP A 208 26.76 -19.96 -22.84
C ASP A 208 27.58 -19.67 -24.09
N HIS A 209 27.06 -18.87 -25.03
CA HIS A 209 27.80 -18.41 -26.21
C HIS A 209 28.97 -17.48 -25.82
N LEU A 210 28.76 -16.56 -24.87
CA LEU A 210 29.85 -15.72 -24.36
C LEU A 210 30.89 -16.54 -23.59
N ALA A 211 30.45 -17.55 -22.83
CA ALA A 211 31.32 -18.48 -22.12
C ALA A 211 32.09 -19.39 -23.09
N SER A 212 31.50 -19.83 -24.21
CA SER A 212 32.20 -20.62 -25.21
C SER A 212 33.19 -19.77 -26.01
N VAL A 213 32.79 -18.55 -26.41
CA VAL A 213 33.68 -17.63 -27.11
C VAL A 213 34.85 -17.22 -26.20
N SER A 214 34.60 -16.88 -24.93
CA SER A 214 35.69 -16.57 -23.98
C SER A 214 36.61 -17.77 -23.71
N LYS A 215 36.08 -19.00 -23.64
CA LYS A 215 36.90 -20.22 -23.56
C LYS A 215 37.74 -20.45 -24.81
N GLN A 216 37.19 -20.20 -26.00
CA GLN A 216 37.94 -20.28 -27.27
C GLN A 216 39.05 -19.25 -27.32
N TYR A 217 38.76 -17.98 -27.01
CA TYR A 217 39.80 -16.93 -26.95
C TYR A 217 40.85 -17.23 -25.87
N ALA A 218 40.46 -17.64 -24.66
CA ALA A 218 41.41 -18.01 -23.61
C ALA A 218 42.25 -19.25 -23.98
N GLY A 219 41.65 -20.20 -24.69
CA GLY A 219 42.31 -21.36 -25.28
C GLY A 219 43.36 -20.95 -26.29
N ASP A 220 43.00 -20.11 -27.27
CA ASP A 220 43.90 -19.61 -28.31
C ASP A 220 45.07 -18.79 -27.74
N TYR A 221 44.85 -18.02 -26.67
CA TYR A 221 45.94 -17.33 -25.97
C TYR A 221 46.84 -18.29 -25.19
N THR A 222 46.27 -19.30 -24.56
CA THR A 222 47.03 -20.29 -23.81
C THR A 222 47.83 -21.19 -24.75
N GLU A 223 47.25 -21.60 -25.88
CA GLU A 223 47.92 -22.36 -26.93
C GLU A 223 49.00 -21.52 -27.59
N LYS A 224 48.76 -20.25 -27.92
CA LYS A 224 49.82 -19.35 -28.42
C LYS A 224 50.95 -19.16 -27.42
N VAL A 225 50.65 -19.00 -26.13
CA VAL A 225 51.69 -18.90 -25.10
C VAL A 225 52.43 -20.22 -24.96
N HIS A 226 51.73 -21.35 -25.03
CA HIS A 226 52.36 -22.67 -24.95
C HIS A 226 53.20 -22.99 -26.20
N GLU A 227 52.76 -22.56 -27.39
CA GLU A 227 53.48 -22.66 -28.65
C GLU A 227 54.71 -21.74 -28.66
N ILE A 228 54.58 -20.50 -28.17
CA ILE A 228 55.73 -19.59 -27.98
C ILE A 228 56.71 -20.17 -26.96
N LEU A 229 56.24 -20.75 -25.86
CA LEU A 229 57.09 -21.41 -24.86
C LEU A 229 57.75 -22.69 -25.42
N ARG A 230 57.03 -23.47 -26.24
CA ARG A 230 57.53 -24.70 -26.86
C ARG A 230 58.53 -24.40 -27.99
N THR A 231 58.27 -23.36 -28.78
CA THR A 231 59.18 -22.87 -29.82
C THR A 231 60.41 -22.22 -29.19
N ARG A 232 60.28 -21.59 -28.02
CA ARG A 232 61.41 -21.09 -27.22
C ARG A 232 62.18 -22.18 -26.48
N SER A 233 61.61 -23.39 -26.34
CA SER A 233 62.29 -24.57 -25.76
C SER A 233 63.16 -25.33 -26.77
N LEU A 234 63.11 -24.96 -28.05
CA LEU A 234 64.02 -25.44 -29.10
C LEU A 234 64.79 -24.23 -29.66
N SER A 235 65.99 -24.00 -29.11
CA SER A 235 67.04 -23.05 -29.54
C SER A 235 67.14 -21.73 -28.75
N PRO A 236 68.32 -21.42 -28.18
CA PRO A 236 68.57 -20.17 -27.47
C PRO A 236 69.11 -19.12 -28.46
N SER A 237 68.34 -18.05 -28.71
CA SER A 237 68.96 -16.78 -29.11
C SER A 237 68.05 -15.60 -28.83
N ALA A 238 68.69 -14.52 -28.39
CA ALA A 238 68.10 -13.29 -27.89
C ALA A 238 67.24 -12.55 -28.92
N ALA A 239 66.13 -11.95 -28.49
CA ALA A 239 65.57 -10.79 -29.18
C ALA A 239 64.74 -9.92 -28.22
N LYS A 240 64.92 -8.61 -28.40
CA LYS A 240 64.53 -7.48 -27.56
C LYS A 240 63.02 -7.25 -27.55
N LYS A 241 62.50 -6.74 -26.43
CA LYS A 241 61.15 -6.14 -26.32
C LYS A 241 61.09 -4.87 -27.16
N SER A 242 60.12 -4.78 -28.07
CA SER A 242 59.65 -3.50 -28.63
C SER A 242 58.42 -3.03 -27.84
N PRO A 243 58.21 -1.72 -27.65
CA PRO A 243 57.10 -1.19 -26.85
C PRO A 243 55.77 -1.26 -27.63
N VAL A 244 54.69 -1.51 -26.89
CA VAL A 244 53.30 -1.48 -27.38
C VAL A 244 52.86 -0.02 -27.50
N ASP A 245 52.54 0.43 -28.72
CA ASP A 245 51.81 1.67 -28.96
C ASP A 245 50.33 1.46 -28.66
N PHE A 246 49.80 2.22 -27.70
CA PHE A 246 48.37 2.29 -27.43
C PHE A 246 47.74 3.41 -28.29
N PRO A 247 46.62 3.17 -28.99
CA PRO A 247 45.91 4.25 -29.68
C PRO A 247 45.22 5.17 -28.67
N SER A 248 45.35 6.49 -28.87
CA SER A 248 44.67 7.51 -28.07
C SER A 248 43.17 7.58 -28.39
N PRO A 249 42.29 7.85 -27.40
CA PRO A 249 40.85 7.90 -27.60
C PRO A 249 40.42 9.12 -28.45
N PRO A 250 39.38 8.99 -29.28
CA PRO A 250 38.91 10.08 -30.14
C PRO A 250 38.26 11.20 -29.34
N THR A 251 38.78 12.41 -29.51
CA THR A 251 38.19 13.68 -29.07
C THR A 251 37.19 14.16 -30.11
N GLU A 252 35.90 13.90 -29.91
CA GLU A 252 34.84 14.69 -30.54
C GLU A 252 33.79 15.05 -29.49
N GLU A 253 33.74 16.33 -29.12
CA GLU A 253 32.67 16.93 -28.33
C GLU A 253 31.39 17.03 -29.18
N PRO A 254 30.21 16.63 -28.66
CA PRO A 254 28.97 16.75 -29.42
C PRO A 254 28.54 18.21 -29.59
N LYS A 255 28.47 18.64 -30.85
CA LYS A 255 27.94 19.93 -31.30
C LYS A 255 26.45 20.02 -30.97
N ALA A 256 26.07 21.05 -30.19
CA ALA A 256 24.70 21.33 -29.80
C ALA A 256 23.77 21.48 -31.01
N ALA A 257 22.62 20.80 -30.98
CA ALA A 257 21.59 20.90 -31.99
C ALA A 257 20.83 22.24 -31.90
N GLU A 258 20.78 22.93 -33.02
CA GLU A 258 20.11 24.21 -33.22
C GLU A 258 18.58 24.00 -33.30
N GLN A 259 17.83 24.71 -32.43
CA GLN A 259 16.37 24.72 -32.41
C GLN A 259 15.83 25.59 -33.56
N PRO A 260 14.91 25.10 -34.41
CA PRO A 260 14.20 25.97 -35.35
C PRO A 260 13.06 26.73 -34.65
N ALA A 261 12.97 28.02 -34.96
CA ALA A 261 12.02 28.99 -34.41
C ALA A 261 10.54 28.71 -34.77
N PRO A 262 9.57 29.25 -34.00
CA PRO A 262 8.13 29.02 -34.21
C PRO A 262 7.60 29.75 -35.45
N GLN A 263 6.82 29.03 -36.27
CA GLN A 263 6.05 29.61 -37.38
C GLN A 263 4.77 30.28 -36.84
N GLU A 264 4.55 31.54 -37.22
CA GLU A 264 3.33 32.31 -36.92
C GLU A 264 2.10 31.75 -37.67
N PRO A 265 0.89 31.83 -37.09
CA PRO A 265 -0.32 31.35 -37.72
C PRO A 265 -0.88 32.35 -38.74
N ILE A 266 -1.23 31.84 -39.92
CA ILE A 266 -1.94 32.56 -40.98
C ILE A 266 -3.41 32.71 -40.56
N VAL A 267 -3.87 33.95 -40.41
CA VAL A 267 -5.27 34.32 -40.14
C VAL A 267 -5.99 34.49 -41.48
N ALA A 268 -7.21 33.97 -41.58
CA ALA A 268 -8.14 34.15 -42.69
C ALA A 268 -8.86 35.51 -42.62
#